data_AF-A0A7J4SDZ4-F1
#
_entry.id   AF-A0A7J4SDZ4-F1
#
_cell.length_a   1.000
_cell.length_b   1.000
_cell.length_c   1.000
_cell.angle_alpha   90.00
_cell.angle_beta   90.00
_cell.angle_gamma   90.00
#
_symmetry.space_group_name_H-M   'P 1'
#
loop_
_entity.id
_entity.type
_entity.pdbx_description
1 polymer ?
#
loop_
_entity_poly.entity_id
_entity_poly.type
_entity_poly.pdbx_seq_one_letter_code
_entity_poly.pdbx_strand_id
1 'polypeptide(L)'
;MTYPKARPIMIAILLVATSLAGCLSTEDTTEKDTVYTSTWHIQDLVENIAGDFVNVELLAPTNVPVHDYEPTSTDLLYLRDADLFFYHGLGLETWVNTTLESMGDDAPKFVEVHTLPAGSIALEYEAMMVSDLCEHLTDGPFESSNLSEMGATGEIHAEHVAHRLSFPMSFDDVHWHDDDHSDEEGDHDDHSDEEGDHDDHS
;
A
#
# COMPACT_ATOMS: atom_id res chain seq x y z
N MET A 1 31.01 44.73 -63.61
CA MET A 1 30.72 44.72 -62.16
C MET A 1 29.92 43.46 -61.84
N THR A 2 30.59 42.38 -61.44
CA THR A 2 29.99 41.11 -61.04
C THR A 2 29.99 41.03 -59.53
N TYR A 3 28.85 41.26 -58.89
CA TYR A 3 28.70 41.00 -57.45
C TYR A 3 28.62 39.47 -57.26
N PRO A 4 29.55 38.84 -56.50
CA PRO A 4 29.49 37.41 -56.29
C PRO A 4 28.26 37.10 -55.43
N LYS A 5 27.26 36.45 -56.03
CA LYS A 5 26.00 36.02 -55.38
C LYS A 5 26.21 35.06 -54.19
N ALA A 6 27.45 34.65 -53.95
CA ALA A 6 27.88 33.86 -52.78
C ALA A 6 27.85 34.65 -51.46
N ARG A 7 27.97 35.99 -51.47
CA ARG A 7 27.95 36.83 -50.26
C ARG A 7 26.63 36.78 -49.46
N PRO A 8 25.44 36.93 -50.07
CA PRO A 8 24.18 36.82 -49.33
C PRO A 8 23.89 35.39 -48.87
N ILE A 9 24.35 34.38 -49.61
CA ILE A 9 24.17 32.95 -49.26
C ILE A 9 24.99 32.59 -48.01
N MET A 10 26.22 33.09 -47.90
CA MET A 10 27.05 32.87 -46.71
C MET A 10 26.43 33.49 -45.45
N ILE A 11 25.83 34.68 -45.56
CA ILE A 11 25.19 35.37 -44.43
C ILE A 11 23.92 34.63 -43.98
N ALA A 12 23.13 34.12 -44.92
CA ALA A 12 21.95 33.32 -44.60
C ALA A 12 22.31 32.00 -43.89
N ILE A 13 23.37 31.32 -44.33
CA ILE A 13 23.85 30.08 -43.69
C ILE A 13 24.38 30.39 -42.28
N LEU A 14 25.09 31.51 -42.09
CA LEU A 14 25.58 31.92 -40.77
C LEU A 14 24.43 32.20 -39.80
N LEU A 15 23.37 32.87 -40.24
CA LEU A 15 22.18 33.19 -39.43
C LEU A 15 21.37 31.95 -39.05
N VAL A 16 21.26 30.98 -39.96
CA VAL A 16 20.61 29.69 -39.69
C VAL A 16 21.45 28.85 -38.72
N ALA A 17 22.77 28.83 -38.86
CA ALA A 17 23.66 28.10 -37.96
C ALA A 17 23.65 28.65 -36.53
N THR A 18 23.58 29.98 -36.35
CA THR A 18 23.45 30.58 -35.00
C THR A 18 22.09 30.32 -34.35
N SER A 19 21.04 30.10 -35.14
CA SER A 19 19.71 29.76 -34.61
C SER A 19 19.66 28.31 -34.11
N LEU A 20 20.45 27.41 -34.70
CA LEU A 20 20.50 26.00 -34.31
C LEU A 20 21.32 25.76 -33.02
N ALA A 21 22.31 26.63 -32.74
CA ALA A 21 23.12 26.54 -31.53
C ALA A 21 22.36 26.88 -30.24
N GLY A 22 21.21 27.57 -30.33
CA GLY A 22 20.37 27.92 -29.17
C GLY A 22 19.37 26.83 -28.75
N CYS A 23 19.14 25.81 -29.58
CA CYS A 23 18.25 24.68 -29.25
C CYS A 23 19.00 23.48 -28.62
N LEU A 24 20.33 23.51 -28.60
CA LEU A 24 21.09 22.66 -27.68
C LEU A 24 21.04 23.32 -26.30
N SER A 25 19.88 23.25 -25.65
CA SER A 25 19.87 23.27 -24.19
C SER A 25 20.65 22.02 -23.77
N THR A 26 21.89 22.19 -23.36
CA THR A 26 22.55 21.22 -22.50
C THR A 26 21.59 21.05 -21.33
N GLU A 27 20.96 19.88 -21.21
CA GLU A 27 20.43 19.44 -19.93
C GLU A 27 21.64 19.43 -19.00
N ASP A 28 21.79 20.49 -18.20
CA ASP A 28 22.66 20.45 -17.04
C ASP A 28 22.07 19.33 -16.19
N THR A 29 22.66 18.13 -16.29
CA THR A 29 22.42 17.02 -15.37
C THR A 29 22.99 17.43 -14.03
N THR A 30 22.32 18.40 -13.42
CA THR A 30 22.46 18.71 -12.01
C THR A 30 21.98 17.46 -11.30
N GLU A 31 22.88 16.89 -10.50
CA GLU A 31 22.57 15.77 -9.62
C GLU A 31 21.35 16.16 -8.79
N LYS A 32 20.25 15.43 -8.96
CA LYS A 32 19.00 15.69 -8.26
C LYS A 32 19.09 15.05 -6.89
N ASP A 33 18.62 15.77 -5.87
CA ASP A 33 18.46 15.21 -4.53
C ASP A 33 17.56 13.96 -4.61
N THR A 34 17.89 12.93 -3.83
CA THR A 34 17.13 11.68 -3.79
C THR A 34 16.25 11.63 -2.55
N VAL A 35 14.94 11.45 -2.79
CA VAL A 35 13.90 11.38 -1.78
C VAL A 35 13.32 9.97 -1.76
N TYR A 36 13.37 9.31 -0.61
CA TYR A 36 12.69 8.03 -0.43
C TYR A 36 11.32 8.20 0.22
N THR A 37 10.40 7.31 -0.12
CA THR A 37 9.06 7.25 0.44
C THR A 37 8.74 5.85 0.94
N SER A 38 7.91 5.72 1.97
CA SER A 38 7.51 4.41 2.50
C SER A 38 6.34 3.76 1.76
N THR A 39 5.43 4.56 1.20
CA THR A 39 4.21 4.09 0.52
C THR A 39 3.99 4.83 -0.79
N TRP A 40 3.35 4.16 -1.74
CA TRP A 40 3.03 4.74 -3.03
C TRP A 40 2.16 6.00 -2.93
N HIS A 41 1.25 6.09 -1.95
CA HIS A 41 0.43 7.29 -1.76
C HIS A 41 1.27 8.53 -1.43
N ILE A 42 2.34 8.35 -0.67
CA ILE A 42 3.27 9.43 -0.33
C ILE A 42 4.18 9.73 -1.52
N GLN A 43 4.64 8.68 -2.21
CA GLN A 43 5.39 8.83 -3.47
C GLN A 43 4.63 9.72 -4.45
N ASP A 44 3.38 9.37 -4.77
CA ASP A 44 2.54 10.11 -5.70
C ASP A 44 2.34 11.57 -5.25
N LEU A 45 2.08 11.80 -3.96
CA LEU A 45 1.99 13.16 -3.41
C LEU A 45 3.29 13.95 -3.61
N VAL A 46 4.44 13.37 -3.30
CA VAL A 46 5.75 14.03 -3.39
C VAL A 46 6.12 14.28 -4.84
N GLU A 47 5.92 13.32 -5.74
CA GLU A 47 6.18 13.46 -7.18
C GLU A 47 5.33 14.59 -7.80
N ASN A 48 4.05 14.67 -7.45
CA ASN A 48 3.18 15.74 -7.96
C ASN A 48 3.55 17.14 -7.45
N ILE A 49 4.14 17.24 -6.25
CA ILE A 49 4.60 18.53 -5.69
C ILE A 49 5.98 18.90 -6.22
N ALA A 50 6.91 17.95 -6.26
CA ALA A 50 8.30 18.19 -6.56
C ALA A 50 8.62 18.14 -8.05
N GLY A 51 7.77 17.51 -8.89
CA GLY A 51 8.00 17.40 -10.32
C GLY A 51 9.40 16.89 -10.65
N ASP A 52 10.09 17.57 -11.57
CA ASP A 52 11.43 17.18 -12.02
C ASP A 52 12.58 17.65 -11.12
N PHE A 53 12.31 18.27 -9.96
CA PHE A 53 13.37 18.86 -9.12
C PHE A 53 14.16 17.83 -8.31
N VAL A 54 13.57 16.69 -7.97
CA VAL A 54 14.17 15.63 -7.14
C VAL A 54 13.93 14.27 -7.78
N ASN A 55 14.72 13.26 -7.41
CA ASN A 55 14.43 11.86 -7.71
C ASN A 55 13.61 11.28 -6.56
N VAL A 56 12.41 10.78 -6.83
CA VAL A 56 11.55 10.16 -5.81
C VAL A 56 11.53 8.66 -6.00
N GLU A 57 11.87 7.92 -4.94
CA GLU A 57 11.90 6.46 -4.95
C GLU A 57 11.00 5.89 -3.85
N LEU A 58 10.45 4.71 -4.11
CA LEU A 58 9.67 3.97 -3.13
C LEU A 58 10.57 2.91 -2.47
N LEU A 59 10.65 2.93 -1.14
CA LEU A 59 11.48 1.99 -0.39
C LEU A 59 10.83 0.61 -0.28
N ALA A 60 9.56 0.56 0.15
CA ALA A 60 8.86 -0.71 0.33
C ALA A 60 8.38 -1.26 -1.03
N PRO A 61 8.66 -2.53 -1.35
CA PRO A 61 8.25 -3.11 -2.62
C PRO A 61 6.72 -3.27 -2.70
N THR A 62 6.17 -3.19 -3.90
CA THR A 62 4.71 -3.16 -4.13
C THR A 62 3.99 -4.46 -3.78
N ASN A 63 4.70 -5.55 -3.52
CA ASN A 63 4.15 -6.87 -3.21
C ASN A 63 4.13 -7.20 -1.71
N VAL A 64 4.59 -6.30 -0.84
CA VAL A 64 4.58 -6.49 0.62
C VAL A 64 3.79 -5.34 1.24
N PRO A 65 2.79 -5.61 2.10
CA PRO A 65 2.11 -4.56 2.84
C PRO A 65 3.13 -3.77 3.68
N VAL A 66 3.07 -2.43 3.64
CA VAL A 66 4.09 -1.59 4.28
C VAL A 66 4.22 -1.80 5.79
N HIS A 67 3.14 -2.24 6.46
CA HIS A 67 3.14 -2.54 7.89
C HIS A 67 3.83 -3.85 8.25
N ASP A 68 3.97 -4.76 7.27
CA ASP A 68 4.68 -6.05 7.38
C ASP A 68 6.07 -5.99 6.74
N TYR A 69 6.40 -4.89 6.07
CA TYR A 69 7.69 -4.71 5.42
C TYR A 69 8.80 -4.61 6.46
N GLU A 70 9.92 -5.27 6.19
CA GLU A 70 11.14 -5.18 6.99
C GLU A 70 12.30 -4.76 6.08
N PRO A 71 12.96 -3.62 6.35
CA PRO A 71 14.04 -3.12 5.50
C PRO A 71 15.20 -4.11 5.40
N THR A 72 15.65 -4.37 4.18
CA THR A 72 16.88 -5.15 3.95
C THR A 72 18.10 -4.29 4.23
N SER A 73 19.28 -4.93 4.33
CA SER A 73 20.54 -4.20 4.46
C SER A 73 20.81 -3.24 3.28
N THR A 74 20.29 -3.54 2.10
CA THR A 74 20.40 -2.64 0.94
C THR A 74 19.52 -1.40 1.13
N ASP A 75 18.31 -1.57 1.68
CA ASP A 75 17.40 -0.46 1.95
C ASP A 75 17.94 0.50 3.00
N LEU A 76 18.70 -0.02 3.97
CA LEU A 76 19.42 0.82 4.93
C LEU A 76 20.50 1.67 4.26
N LEU A 77 21.19 1.16 3.23
CA LEU A 77 22.15 1.94 2.44
C LEU A 77 21.43 3.03 1.64
N TYR A 78 20.29 2.69 1.03
CA TYR A 78 19.45 3.65 0.33
C TYR A 78 18.96 4.77 1.24
N LEU A 79 18.44 4.44 2.43
CA LEU A 79 18.03 5.43 3.41
C LEU A 79 19.20 6.28 3.89
N ARG A 80 20.38 5.70 4.14
CA ARG A 80 21.56 6.45 4.58
C ARG A 80 22.00 7.49 3.54
N ASP A 81 21.94 7.11 2.27
CA ASP A 81 22.39 7.96 1.16
C ASP A 81 21.27 8.91 0.68
N ALA A 82 20.09 8.89 1.30
CA ALA A 82 18.95 9.73 0.96
C ALA A 82 19.07 11.15 1.53
N ASP A 83 18.65 12.15 0.74
CA ASP A 83 18.58 13.54 1.20
C ASP A 83 17.37 13.78 2.10
N LEU A 84 16.27 13.05 1.85
CA LEU A 84 15.02 13.14 2.58
C LEU A 84 14.24 11.83 2.52
N PHE A 85 13.61 11.46 3.64
CA PHE A 85 12.71 10.30 3.73
C PHE A 85 11.32 10.73 4.21
N PHE A 86 10.29 10.48 3.43
CA PHE A 86 8.90 10.65 3.84
C PHE A 86 8.25 9.31 4.19
N TYR A 87 7.56 9.26 5.31
CA TYR A 87 6.77 8.09 5.68
C TYR A 87 5.40 8.48 6.24
N HIS A 88 4.47 7.53 6.28
CA HIS A 88 3.08 7.81 6.59
C HIS A 88 2.93 8.34 8.00
N GLY A 89 3.53 7.64 8.96
CA GLY A 89 3.37 7.97 10.36
C GLY A 89 2.17 7.30 11.01
N LEU A 90 1.86 7.75 12.23
CA LEU A 90 0.80 7.21 13.09
C LEU A 90 0.91 5.68 13.30
N GLY A 91 2.13 5.14 13.26
CA GLY A 91 2.41 3.73 13.51
C GLY A 91 2.13 2.78 12.34
N LEU A 92 1.84 3.28 11.13
CA LEU A 92 1.66 2.42 9.96
C LEU A 92 2.92 1.60 9.65
N GLU A 93 4.07 2.27 9.57
CA GLU A 93 5.37 1.63 9.37
C GLU A 93 6.01 1.26 10.71
N THR A 94 5.70 0.06 11.20
CA THR A 94 6.17 -0.45 12.50
C THR A 94 7.69 -0.50 12.63
N TRP A 95 8.40 -0.57 11.51
CA TRP A 95 9.86 -0.68 11.40
C TRP A 95 10.59 0.68 11.44
N VAL A 96 9.95 1.79 11.03
CA VAL A 96 10.65 3.07 10.76
C VAL A 96 11.37 3.58 12.00
N ASN A 97 10.72 3.62 13.16
CA ASN A 97 11.33 4.18 14.36
C ASN A 97 12.56 3.39 14.79
N THR A 98 12.46 2.06 14.84
CA THR A 98 13.59 1.17 15.19
C THR A 98 14.71 1.26 14.15
N THR A 99 14.38 1.34 12.87
CA THR A 99 15.36 1.51 11.79
C THR A 99 16.13 2.83 11.94
N LEU A 100 15.43 3.96 12.04
CA LEU A 100 16.07 5.28 12.17
C LEU A 100 16.90 5.38 13.46
N GLU A 101 16.41 4.86 14.58
CA GLU A 101 17.17 4.77 15.84
C GLU A 101 18.46 3.95 15.68
N SER A 102 18.41 2.83 14.96
CA SER A 102 19.57 1.98 14.72
C SER A 102 20.64 2.62 13.85
N MET A 103 20.25 3.57 12.98
CA MET A 103 21.16 4.32 12.11
C MET A 103 21.85 5.48 12.85
N GLY A 104 21.25 6.01 13.91
CA GLY A 104 21.84 7.10 14.69
C GLY A 104 22.14 8.34 13.84
N ASP A 105 23.39 8.80 13.85
CA ASP A 105 23.84 9.97 13.07
C ASP A 105 23.80 9.74 11.55
N ASP A 106 23.75 8.48 11.11
CA ASP A 106 23.66 8.10 9.69
C ASP A 106 22.21 8.09 9.17
N ALA A 107 21.21 8.37 10.01
CA ALA A 107 19.82 8.45 9.59
C ALA A 107 19.60 9.66 8.65
N PRO A 108 18.80 9.51 7.57
CA PRO A 108 18.49 10.64 6.70
C PRO A 108 17.64 11.68 7.45
N LYS A 109 17.49 12.86 6.86
CA LYS A 109 16.40 13.75 7.28
C LYS A 109 15.09 13.04 6.98
N PHE A 110 14.17 13.03 7.92
CA PHE A 110 12.90 12.34 7.76
C PHE A 110 11.70 13.22 8.15
N VAL A 111 10.56 12.95 7.54
CA VAL A 111 9.30 13.64 7.80
C VAL A 111 8.17 12.63 7.89
N GLU A 112 7.44 12.69 9.00
CA GLU A 112 6.16 12.02 9.17
C GLU A 112 5.07 12.84 8.47
N VAL A 113 4.39 12.25 7.47
CA VAL A 113 3.39 12.97 6.66
C VAL A 113 2.08 13.16 7.43
N HIS A 114 1.66 12.17 8.21
CA HIS A 114 0.49 12.26 9.07
C HIS A 114 0.92 12.36 10.52
N THR A 115 0.54 13.45 11.17
CA THR A 115 0.80 13.66 12.59
C THR A 115 -0.51 13.82 13.34
N LEU A 116 -0.52 13.44 14.62
CA LEU A 116 -1.63 13.73 15.49
C LEU A 116 -1.88 15.25 15.58
N PRO A 117 -3.13 15.69 15.80
CA PRO A 117 -3.43 17.08 16.10
C PRO A 117 -2.57 17.59 17.27
N ALA A 118 -2.13 18.85 17.17
CA ALA A 118 -1.24 19.45 18.16
C ALA A 118 -1.79 19.31 19.59
N GLY A 119 -1.00 18.69 20.48
CA GLY A 119 -1.35 18.50 21.89
C GLY A 119 -2.08 17.19 22.21
N SER A 120 -2.32 16.32 21.23
CA SER A 120 -2.89 14.98 21.46
C SER A 120 -1.81 13.90 21.52
N ILE A 121 -2.02 12.89 22.38
CA ILE A 121 -1.23 11.65 22.43
C ILE A 121 -2.03 10.52 21.78
N ALA A 122 -1.35 9.50 21.24
CA ALA A 122 -1.98 8.41 20.48
C ALA A 122 -3.19 7.78 21.20
N LEU A 123 -3.06 7.48 22.50
CA LEU A 123 -4.12 6.88 23.30
C LEU A 123 -5.36 7.79 23.48
N GLU A 124 -5.16 9.10 23.59
CA GLU A 124 -6.27 10.06 23.72
C GLU A 124 -7.04 10.17 22.41
N TYR A 125 -6.32 10.14 21.28
CA TYR A 125 -6.91 10.20 19.95
C TYR A 125 -7.65 8.89 19.60
N GLU A 126 -7.09 7.73 19.94
CA GLU A 126 -7.77 6.43 19.79
C GLU A 126 -9.07 6.38 20.58
N ALA A 127 -9.06 6.79 21.84
CA ALA A 127 -10.26 6.83 22.67
C ALA A 127 -11.32 7.77 22.09
N MET A 128 -10.89 8.92 21.53
CA MET A 128 -11.78 9.86 20.85
C MET A 128 -12.40 9.23 19.59
N MET A 129 -11.59 8.58 18.74
CA MET A 129 -12.06 7.90 17.54
C MET A 129 -13.02 6.75 17.85
N VAL A 130 -12.74 5.96 18.89
CA VAL A 130 -13.64 4.87 19.33
C VAL A 130 -14.96 5.45 19.85
N SER A 131 -14.91 6.53 20.64
CA SER A 131 -16.13 7.19 21.12
C SER A 131 -16.98 7.72 19.97
N ASP A 132 -16.35 8.41 19.01
CA ASP A 132 -17.01 8.98 17.83
C ASP A 132 -17.61 7.87 16.94
N LEU A 133 -16.86 6.79 16.72
CA LEU A 133 -17.35 5.62 15.99
C LEU A 133 -18.54 4.97 16.71
N CYS A 134 -18.47 4.81 18.04
CA CYS A 134 -19.57 4.26 18.83
C CYS A 134 -20.83 5.14 18.78
N GLU A 135 -20.66 6.46 18.84
CA GLU A 135 -21.76 7.41 18.66
C GLU A 135 -22.40 7.24 17.28
N HIS A 136 -21.62 7.23 16.20
CA HIS A 136 -22.14 7.04 14.85
C HIS A 136 -22.80 5.67 14.62
N LEU A 137 -22.26 4.60 15.21
CA LEU A 137 -22.81 3.25 15.09
C LEU A 137 -24.05 3.01 15.96
N THR A 138 -24.29 3.83 16.99
CA THR A 138 -25.41 3.65 17.94
C THR A 138 -26.51 4.69 17.77
N ASP A 139 -26.14 5.96 17.67
CA ASP A 139 -27.05 7.11 17.68
C ASP A 139 -27.30 7.67 16.27
N GLY A 140 -26.41 7.37 15.31
CA GLY A 140 -26.56 7.73 13.90
C GLY A 140 -26.06 9.15 13.58
N PRO A 141 -26.36 9.68 12.38
CA PRO A 141 -27.44 9.26 11.48
C PRO A 141 -27.19 7.93 10.76
N PHE A 142 -28.25 7.18 10.49
CA PHE A 142 -28.21 5.92 9.73
C PHE A 142 -28.96 6.04 8.41
N GLU A 143 -28.41 5.47 7.34
CA GLU A 143 -29.09 5.35 6.05
C GLU A 143 -29.13 3.89 5.59
N SER A 144 -30.32 3.36 5.36
CA SER A 144 -30.49 1.98 4.88
C SER A 144 -30.58 1.93 3.35
N SER A 145 -29.70 1.16 2.72
CA SER A 145 -29.74 0.92 1.26
C SER A 145 -29.96 -0.56 0.96
N ASN A 146 -30.99 -0.86 0.15
CA ASN A 146 -31.26 -2.22 -0.32
C ASN A 146 -30.54 -2.45 -1.65
N LEU A 147 -29.58 -3.37 -1.66
CA LEU A 147 -28.79 -3.75 -2.83
C LEU A 147 -29.55 -4.83 -3.61
N SER A 148 -30.41 -4.46 -4.56
CA SER A 148 -31.12 -5.44 -5.39
C SER A 148 -30.20 -6.08 -6.44
N GLU A 149 -30.29 -7.40 -6.60
CA GLU A 149 -29.73 -8.10 -7.75
C GLU A 149 -30.49 -7.68 -9.03
N MET A 150 -29.75 -7.18 -10.01
CA MET A 150 -30.25 -6.61 -11.27
C MET A 150 -31.09 -5.32 -11.15
N GLY A 151 -30.42 -4.24 -10.72
CA GLY A 151 -30.76 -2.89 -11.15
C GLY A 151 -31.81 -2.15 -10.31
N ALA A 152 -31.37 -1.51 -9.23
CA ALA A 152 -32.04 -0.35 -8.62
C ALA A 152 -30.94 0.55 -8.01
N THR A 153 -30.54 1.65 -8.67
CA THR A 153 -31.03 3.03 -8.47
C THR A 153 -30.78 3.68 -7.10
N GLY A 154 -29.99 3.08 -6.20
CA GLY A 154 -29.48 3.75 -5.01
C GLY A 154 -28.00 4.08 -5.17
N GLU A 155 -27.66 5.34 -5.45
CA GLU A 155 -26.28 5.82 -5.37
C GLU A 155 -25.95 6.06 -3.89
N ILE A 156 -24.92 5.39 -3.37
CA ILE A 156 -24.42 5.67 -2.02
C ILE A 156 -23.61 6.96 -2.10
N HIS A 157 -24.11 8.03 -1.48
CA HIS A 157 -23.39 9.28 -1.39
C HIS A 157 -22.33 9.20 -0.28
N ALA A 158 -21.17 9.86 -0.49
CA ALA A 158 -20.07 9.88 0.47
C ALA A 158 -20.32 10.86 1.64
N GLU A 159 -21.54 10.87 2.16
CA GLU A 159 -21.93 11.70 3.30
C GLU A 159 -21.53 11.05 4.63
N HIS A 160 -21.39 11.87 5.67
CA HIS A 160 -20.99 11.40 6.99
C HIS A 160 -22.18 10.76 7.72
N VAL A 161 -22.52 9.54 7.31
CA VAL A 161 -23.66 8.75 7.80
C VAL A 161 -23.26 7.27 7.91
N ALA A 162 -23.83 6.56 8.89
CA ALA A 162 -23.66 5.12 8.99
C ALA A 162 -24.59 4.40 8.01
N HIS A 163 -24.03 3.76 6.97
CA HIS A 163 -24.84 3.03 6.00
C HIS A 163 -25.15 1.59 6.47
N ARG A 164 -26.41 1.20 6.36
CA ARG A 164 -26.86 -0.18 6.56
C ARG A 164 -27.25 -0.79 5.21
N LEU A 165 -26.41 -1.69 4.71
CA LEU A 165 -26.62 -2.38 3.44
C LEU A 165 -27.39 -3.68 3.68
N SER A 166 -28.47 -3.92 2.93
CA SER A 166 -29.19 -5.20 2.94
C SER A 166 -29.39 -5.73 1.52
N PHE A 167 -29.16 -7.02 1.33
CA PHE A 167 -29.51 -7.71 0.08
C PHE A 167 -30.93 -8.27 0.22
N PRO A 168 -31.76 -8.24 -0.84
CA PRO A 168 -32.99 -9.00 -0.84
C PRO A 168 -32.63 -10.48 -0.74
N MET A 169 -33.10 -11.14 0.31
CA MET A 169 -32.93 -12.58 0.44
C MET A 169 -33.64 -13.28 -0.72
N SER A 170 -32.85 -13.86 -1.62
CA SER A 170 -33.19 -15.10 -2.32
C SER A 170 -32.00 -16.04 -2.20
N PHE A 171 -31.83 -16.58 -0.99
CA PHE A 171 -30.90 -17.66 -0.72
C PHE A 171 -31.72 -18.83 -0.15
N ASP A 172 -32.70 -19.27 -0.95
CA ASP A 172 -33.19 -20.63 -0.81
C ASP A 172 -32.08 -21.55 -1.37
N ASP A 173 -31.67 -22.51 -0.52
CA ASP A 173 -30.84 -23.68 -0.83
C ASP A 173 -29.34 -23.47 -1.11
N VAL A 174 -28.57 -23.21 -0.05
CA VAL A 174 -27.26 -23.87 0.07
C VAL A 174 -27.26 -24.70 1.35
N HIS A 175 -27.84 -25.90 1.22
CA HIS A 175 -27.57 -27.00 2.13
C HIS A 175 -26.08 -27.33 2.03
N TRP A 176 -25.30 -26.89 3.02
CA TRP A 176 -24.03 -27.53 3.32
C TRP A 176 -24.40 -28.94 3.81
N HIS A 177 -24.26 -29.93 2.94
CA HIS A 177 -24.22 -31.31 3.38
C HIS A 177 -22.96 -31.44 4.23
N ASP A 178 -23.15 -31.47 5.55
CA ASP A 178 -22.18 -32.06 6.45
C ASP A 178 -22.08 -33.53 6.04
N ASP A 179 -21.00 -33.88 5.33
CA ASP A 179 -20.59 -35.26 5.14
C ASP A 179 -20.17 -35.81 6.51
N ASP A 180 -21.17 -36.24 7.27
CA ASP A 180 -21.02 -36.94 8.54
C ASP A 180 -20.23 -38.23 8.30
N HIS A 181 -19.15 -38.38 9.05
CA HIS A 181 -18.32 -39.57 9.08
C HIS A 181 -19.16 -40.81 9.42
N SER A 182 -19.33 -41.72 8.48
CA SER A 182 -19.71 -43.10 8.78
C SER A 182 -18.46 -43.97 8.74
N ASP A 183 -18.08 -44.47 9.91
CA ASP A 183 -17.08 -45.52 10.10
C ASP A 183 -17.40 -46.72 9.19
N GLU A 184 -16.59 -46.91 8.14
CA GLU A 184 -16.49 -48.21 7.48
C GLU A 184 -15.65 -49.12 8.37
N GLU A 185 -16.34 -49.93 9.16
CA GLU A 185 -15.81 -51.11 9.83
C GLU A 185 -15.09 -51.98 8.78
N GLY A 186 -13.76 -51.99 8.87
CA GLY A 186 -12.89 -52.83 8.06
C GLY A 186 -13.10 -54.30 8.42
N ASP A 187 -13.71 -55.01 7.48
CA ASP A 187 -13.77 -56.46 7.42
C ASP A 187 -12.33 -57.01 7.38
N HIS A 188 -11.89 -57.63 8.48
CA HIS A 188 -10.63 -58.36 8.54
C HIS A 188 -10.90 -59.83 8.81
N ASP A 189 -10.69 -60.60 7.74
CA ASP A 189 -10.74 -62.05 7.64
C ASP A 189 -9.87 -62.78 8.68
N ASP A 190 -10.50 -63.77 9.29
CA ASP A 190 -10.09 -65.18 9.40
C ASP A 190 -8.64 -65.51 9.81
N HIS A 191 -8.48 -66.03 11.04
CA HIS A 191 -7.48 -67.06 11.33
C HIS A 191 -8.02 -68.06 12.36
N SER A 192 -7.86 -69.33 12.00
CA SER A 192 -8.43 -70.51 12.62
C SER A 192 -7.52 -71.14 13.68
N ASP A 193 -8.16 -71.97 14.51
CA ASP A 193 -7.67 -73.15 15.25
C ASP A 193 -6.65 -72.98 16.39
N GLU A 194 -7.07 -73.27 17.64
CA GLU A 194 -6.77 -74.54 18.32
C GLU A 194 -7.18 -74.50 19.82
N GLU A 195 -8.14 -75.38 20.15
CA GLU A 195 -8.27 -76.21 21.36
C GLU A 195 -7.56 -75.77 22.67
N GLY A 196 -8.37 -75.52 23.71
CA GLY A 196 -7.89 -75.33 25.09
C GLY A 196 -8.99 -75.70 26.09
N ASP A 197 -8.88 -76.92 26.58
CA ASP A 197 -9.84 -77.75 27.31
C ASP A 197 -10.38 -77.17 28.65
N HIS A 198 -11.48 -77.79 29.05
CA HIS A 198 -12.33 -77.54 30.21
C HIS A 198 -11.65 -77.54 31.60
N ASP A 199 -12.36 -76.85 32.50
CA ASP A 199 -12.46 -76.99 33.96
C ASP A 199 -12.00 -78.33 34.58
N ASP A 200 -11.27 -78.30 35.70
CA ASP A 200 -11.82 -78.44 37.06
C ASP A 200 -10.86 -79.06 38.11
N HIS A 201 -11.07 -78.62 39.36
CA HIS A 201 -10.85 -79.29 40.65
C HIS A 201 -9.42 -79.54 41.20
N SER A 202 -9.06 -78.84 42.28
CA SER A 202 -9.01 -79.32 43.69
C SER A 202 -8.08 -78.49 44.57
#